data_AF-A0A0W0ZYS8-F1
#
_entry.id   AF-A0A0W0ZYS8-F1
#
_cell.length_a   1.000
_cell.length_b   1.000
_cell.length_c   1.000
_cell.angle_alpha   90.00
_cell.angle_beta   90.00
_cell.angle_gamma   90.00
#
_symmetry.space_group_name_H-M   'P 1'
#
loop_
_entity.id
_entity.type
_entity.pdbx_description
1 polymer ?
#
loop_
_entity_poly.entity_id
_entity_poly.type
_entity_poly.pdbx_seq_one_letter_code
_entity_poly.pdbx_strand_id
1 'polypeptide(L)'
;MENRGVVKSGELTGSKVMNPAHENLGEIAEVVIDKQSGKVNYLVLDFGGFMGFGNKYFAVPWSLFLYDNKDDCFILNVDKQHLKDAPGFDKEHWPNFSAPEFKTQITGFYTGR
;
A
#
# COMPACT_ATOMS: atom_id res chain seq x y z
N MET A 1 -21.73 15.09 11.97
CA MET A 1 -20.57 14.74 11.14
C MET A 1 -20.38 13.25 11.34
N GLU A 2 -20.74 12.41 10.36
CA GLU A 2 -20.52 10.96 10.49
C GLU A 2 -19.02 10.71 10.69
N ASN A 3 -18.68 9.91 11.70
CA ASN A 3 -17.32 9.52 11.96
C ASN A 3 -16.88 8.52 10.86
N ARG A 4 -16.28 9.04 9.78
CA ARG A 4 -15.74 8.25 8.66
C ARG A 4 -14.42 7.54 8.99
N GLY A 5 -13.94 7.63 10.23
CA GLY A 5 -12.67 7.01 10.64
C GLY A 5 -12.71 5.48 10.75
N VAL A 6 -13.89 4.86 10.71
CA VAL A 6 -14.06 3.40 10.74
C VAL A 6 -14.82 2.99 9.48
N VAL A 7 -14.18 2.18 8.65
CA VAL A 7 -14.71 1.72 7.37
C VAL A 7 -14.52 0.22 7.23
N LYS A 8 -15.32 -0.42 6.39
CA LYS A 8 -15.11 -1.81 5.97
C LYS A 8 -13.85 -1.86 5.10
N SER A 9 -13.15 -3.00 5.09
CA SER A 9 -11.98 -3.17 4.23
C SER A 9 -12.29 -2.97 2.74
N GLY A 10 -13.47 -3.41 2.28
CA GLY A 10 -13.90 -3.20 0.90
C GLY A 10 -14.17 -1.75 0.50
N GLU A 11 -14.26 -0.83 1.47
CA GLU A 11 -14.31 0.61 1.20
C GLU A 11 -12.91 1.21 1.05
N LEU A 12 -11.87 0.52 1.51
CA LEU A 12 -10.47 0.92 1.32
C LEU A 12 -9.97 0.51 -0.07
N THR A 13 -10.39 -0.66 -0.57
CA THR A 13 -10.07 -1.10 -1.94
C THR A 13 -10.62 -0.12 -2.98
N GLY A 14 -9.81 0.22 -3.98
CA GLY A 14 -10.09 1.23 -5.00
C GLY A 14 -9.81 2.67 -4.53
N SER A 15 -9.44 2.89 -3.26
CA SER A 15 -9.04 4.22 -2.80
C SER A 15 -7.77 4.68 -3.49
N LYS A 16 -7.76 5.93 -3.95
CA LYS A 16 -6.60 6.51 -4.64
C LYS A 16 -5.43 6.69 -3.68
N VAL A 17 -4.22 6.49 -4.21
CA VAL A 17 -2.97 6.77 -3.51
C VAL A 17 -2.20 7.84 -4.26
N MET A 18 -1.80 8.89 -3.56
CA MET A 18 -0.96 9.97 -4.08
C MET A 18 0.30 10.12 -3.24
N ASN A 19 1.30 10.81 -3.77
CA ASN A 19 2.41 11.32 -2.97
C ASN A 19 2.15 12.77 -2.49
N PRO A 20 3.02 13.35 -1.64
CA PRO A 20 2.86 14.74 -1.18
C PRO A 20 2.90 15.79 -2.31
N ALA A 21 3.42 15.44 -3.48
CA ALA A 21 3.39 16.30 -4.68
C ALA A 21 2.08 16.16 -5.49
N HIS A 22 1.07 15.46 -4.96
CA HIS A 22 -0.20 15.13 -5.62
C HIS A 22 -0.04 14.32 -6.92
N GLU A 23 1.07 13.58 -7.06
CA GLU A 23 1.22 12.64 -8.16
C GLU A 23 0.48 11.34 -7.85
N ASN A 24 -0.26 10.83 -8.84
CA ASN A 24 -0.93 9.54 -8.71
C ASN A 24 0.09 8.39 -8.65
N LEU A 25 -0.06 7.55 -7.62
CA LEU A 25 0.68 6.31 -7.40
C LEU A 25 -0.20 5.06 -7.61
N GLY A 26 -1.46 5.22 -8.00
CA GLY A 26 -2.40 4.14 -8.24
C GLY A 26 -3.48 4.04 -7.17
N GLU A 27 -3.84 2.82 -6.79
CA GLU A 27 -4.96 2.55 -5.90
C GLU A 27 -4.71 1.37 -4.96
N ILE A 28 -5.43 1.35 -3.85
CA ILE A 28 -5.40 0.24 -2.90
C ILE A 28 -6.10 -0.96 -3.54
N ALA A 29 -5.39 -2.06 -3.76
CA ALA A 29 -5.97 -3.32 -4.24
C ALA A 29 -6.54 -4.14 -3.07
N GLU A 30 -5.77 -4.29 -1.99
CA GLU A 30 -6.12 -5.19 -0.89
C GLU A 30 -5.58 -4.72 0.46
N VAL A 31 -6.19 -5.24 1.52
CA VAL A 31 -5.81 -4.98 2.91
C VAL A 31 -5.30 -6.27 3.56
N VAL A 32 -4.05 -6.29 4.00
CA VAL A 32 -3.44 -7.48 4.62
C VAL A 32 -3.52 -7.38 6.13
N ILE A 33 -4.29 -8.28 6.73
CA ILE A 33 -4.59 -8.31 8.17
C ILE A 33 -3.97 -9.54 8.82
N ASP A 34 -3.27 -9.33 9.92
CA ASP A 34 -2.85 -10.40 10.82
C ASP A 34 -4.05 -10.91 11.62
N LYS A 35 -4.48 -12.14 11.34
CA LYS A 35 -5.70 -12.72 11.91
C LYS A 35 -5.64 -12.95 13.43
N GLN A 36 -4.44 -13.08 14.01
CA GLN A 36 -4.29 -13.36 15.44
C GLN A 36 -4.36 -12.08 16.26
N SER A 37 -3.67 -11.03 15.82
CA SER A 37 -3.62 -9.73 16.49
C SER A 37 -4.71 -8.76 16.05
N GLY A 38 -5.35 -9.01 14.91
CA GLY A 38 -6.32 -8.09 14.29
C GLY A 38 -5.69 -6.85 13.65
N LYS A 39 -4.35 -6.76 13.58
CA LYS A 39 -3.65 -5.60 13.04
C LYS A 39 -3.56 -5.66 11.53
N VAL A 40 -3.78 -4.52 10.88
CA VAL A 40 -3.47 -4.36 9.47
C VAL A 40 -1.97 -4.11 9.31
N ASN A 41 -1.29 -5.01 8.62
CA ASN A 41 0.16 -4.89 8.42
C ASN A 41 0.48 -4.09 7.15
N TYR A 42 -0.23 -4.39 6.06
CA TYR A 42 0.06 -3.81 4.75
C TYR A 42 -1.21 -3.37 4.03
N LEU A 43 -1.06 -2.29 3.27
CA LEU A 43 -1.90 -2.01 2.12
C LEU A 43 -1.19 -2.51 0.88
N VAL A 44 -1.92 -3.23 0.03
CA VAL A 44 -1.41 -3.65 -1.27
C VAL A 44 -1.79 -2.58 -2.28
N LEU A 45 -0.78 -2.01 -2.91
CA LEU A 45 -0.92 -0.99 -3.94
C LEU A 45 -0.88 -1.63 -5.33
N ASP A 46 -1.90 -1.33 -6.13
CA ASP A 46 -1.85 -1.48 -7.58
C ASP A 46 -1.24 -0.21 -8.19
N PHE A 47 0.02 -0.31 -8.62
CA PHE A 47 0.75 0.83 -9.13
C PHE A 47 0.38 1.12 -10.60
N GLY A 48 -0.71 1.86 -10.78
CA GLY A 48 -1.20 2.28 -12.09
C GLY A 48 -0.31 3.33 -12.75
N GLY A 49 -0.14 3.25 -14.08
CA GLY A 49 0.46 4.33 -14.88
C GLY A 49 1.92 4.14 -15.31
N PHE A 50 2.51 2.96 -15.09
CA PHE A 50 3.79 2.60 -15.72
C PHE A 50 3.64 1.41 -16.67
N MET A 51 4.07 1.63 -17.91
CA MET A 51 4.20 0.60 -18.93
C MET A 51 5.19 -0.46 -18.42
N GLY A 52 4.69 -1.64 -18.05
CA GLY A 52 5.48 -2.75 -17.51
C GLY A 52 5.20 -3.15 -16.05
N PHE A 53 4.43 -2.36 -15.29
CA PHE A 53 4.05 -2.68 -13.91
C PHE A 53 2.58 -3.09 -13.73
N GLY A 54 1.80 -3.14 -14.81
CA GLY A 54 0.37 -3.48 -14.76
C GLY A 54 0.03 -4.87 -14.19
N ASN A 55 1.02 -5.76 -14.08
CA ASN A 55 0.87 -7.11 -13.52
C ASN A 55 1.53 -7.28 -12.14
N LYS A 56 1.95 -6.18 -11.49
CA LYS A 56 2.60 -6.22 -10.17
C LYS A 56 1.78 -5.52 -9.10
N TYR A 57 1.86 -6.05 -7.90
CA TYR A 57 1.40 -5.43 -6.66
C TYR A 57 2.57 -5.11 -5.75
N PHE A 58 2.37 -4.13 -4.88
CA PHE A 58 3.36 -3.70 -3.90
C PHE A 58 2.76 -3.71 -2.51
N ALA A 59 3.34 -4.46 -1.58
CA ALA A 59 2.95 -4.37 -0.18
C ALA A 59 3.64 -3.17 0.46
N VAL A 60 2.85 -2.28 1.05
CA VAL A 60 3.34 -1.08 1.72
C VAL A 60 2.85 -1.10 3.16
N PRO A 61 3.74 -0.93 4.16
CA PRO A 61 3.31 -0.85 5.56
C PRO A 61 2.24 0.22 5.76
N TRP A 62 1.13 -0.13 6.41
CA TRP A 62 0.02 0.80 6.63
C TRP A 62 0.48 2.11 7.31
N SER A 63 1.47 2.01 8.21
CA SER A 63 2.02 3.14 8.95
C SER A 63 2.66 4.24 8.10
N LEU A 64 2.95 3.98 6.82
CA LEU A 64 3.52 4.96 5.90
C LEU A 64 2.47 5.83 5.20
N PHE A 65 1.19 5.45 5.31
CA PHE A 65 0.10 6.18 4.72
C PHE A 65 -0.46 7.21 5.69
N LEU A 66 -0.76 8.38 5.15
CA LEU A 66 -1.64 9.37 5.74
C LEU A 66 -2.96 9.35 4.97
N TYR A 67 -4.05 9.78 5.59
CA TYR A 67 -5.33 9.93 4.91
C TYR A 67 -5.67 11.41 4.77
N ASP A 68 -5.88 11.86 3.53
CA ASP A 68 -6.34 13.20 3.23
C ASP A 68 -7.87 13.21 3.15
N ASN A 69 -8.50 13.77 4.18
CA ASN A 69 -9.95 13.90 4.27
C ASN A 69 -10.55 14.88 3.25
N LYS A 70 -9.73 15.79 2.69
CA LYS A 70 -10.21 16.80 1.75
C LYS A 70 -10.37 16.21 0.36
N ASP A 71 -9.36 15.47 -0.08
CA ASP A 71 -9.31 14.88 -1.42
C ASP A 71 -9.75 13.40 -1.45
N ASP A 72 -10.13 12.85 -0.28
CA ASP A 72 -10.61 11.48 -0.08
C ASP A 72 -9.65 10.44 -0.67
N CYS A 73 -8.38 10.54 -0.27
CA CYS A 73 -7.31 9.68 -0.77
C CYS A 73 -6.24 9.39 0.30
N PHE A 74 -5.45 8.37 0.05
CA PHE A 74 -4.26 8.09 0.85
C PHE A 74 -3.05 8.83 0.30
N ILE A 75 -2.27 9.44 1.18
CA ILE A 75 -0.98 10.04 0.87
C ILE A 75 0.11 9.09 1.35
N LEU A 76 0.87 8.54 0.42
CA LEU A 76 2.07 7.75 0.71
C LEU A 76 3.29 8.68 0.61
N ASN A 77 3.96 8.90 1.74
CA ASN A 77 5.15 9.75 1.79
C ASN A 77 6.40 9.01 1.27
N VAL A 78 6.36 8.60 0.00
CA VAL A 78 7.43 7.92 -0.71
C VAL A 78 7.53 8.51 -2.12
N ASP A 79 8.75 8.81 -2.57
CA ASP A 79 8.97 9.28 -3.94
C ASP A 79 8.57 8.21 -4.97
N LYS A 80 7.93 8.66 -6.05
CA LYS A 80 7.46 7.77 -7.13
C LYS A 80 8.58 6.93 -7.74
N GLN A 81 9.82 7.42 -7.76
CA GLN A 81 10.98 6.65 -8.22
C GLN A 81 11.37 5.56 -7.24
N HIS A 82 11.39 5.86 -5.93
CA HIS A 82 11.67 4.85 -4.91
C HIS A 82 10.66 3.71 -5.01
N LEU A 83 9.37 4.02 -5.19
CA LEU A 83 8.33 3.00 -5.32
C LEU A 83 8.51 2.07 -6.55
N LYS A 84 9.19 2.49 -7.62
CA LYS A 84 9.52 1.59 -8.76
C LYS A 84 10.56 0.54 -8.41
N ASP A 85 11.48 0.90 -7.52
CA ASP A 85 12.54 0.02 -7.04
C ASP A 85 12.05 -0.85 -5.87
N ALA A 86 10.80 -0.65 -5.42
CA ALA A 86 10.21 -1.43 -4.37
C ALA A 86 10.04 -2.90 -4.76
N PRO A 87 10.23 -3.84 -3.81
CA PRO A 87 9.93 -5.24 -4.03
C PRO A 87 8.43 -5.44 -4.28
N GLY A 88 8.07 -5.69 -5.54
CA GLY A 88 6.73 -6.08 -5.96
C GLY A 88 6.58 -7.59 -6.16
N PHE A 89 5.34 -8.05 -6.29
CA PHE A 89 4.98 -9.44 -6.58
C PHE A 89 3.89 -9.51 -7.66
N ASP A 90 3.81 -10.63 -8.37
CA ASP A 90 2.81 -10.83 -9.42
C ASP A 90 1.39 -10.91 -8.84
N LYS A 91 0.41 -10.35 -9.56
CA LYS A 91 -1.00 -10.31 -9.13
C LYS A 91 -1.62 -11.70 -8.97
N GLU A 92 -1.07 -12.69 -9.66
CA GLU A 92 -1.51 -14.08 -9.62
C GLU A 92 -0.71 -14.94 -8.61
N HIS A 93 0.43 -14.46 -8.12
CA HIS A 93 1.34 -15.20 -7.24
C HIS A 93 1.66 -14.41 -5.97
N TRP A 94 0.75 -14.49 -5.02
CA TRP A 94 0.84 -13.74 -3.77
C TRP A 94 1.89 -14.32 -2.81
N PRO A 95 2.66 -13.46 -2.12
CA PRO A 95 3.67 -13.91 -1.17
C PRO A 95 3.03 -14.41 0.12
N ASN A 96 3.79 -15.21 0.87
CA ASN A 96 3.44 -15.48 2.26
C ASN A 96 3.76 -14.25 3.13
N PHE A 97 2.77 -13.40 3.41
CA PHE A 97 2.93 -12.20 4.26
C PHE A 97 3.39 -12.49 5.69
N SER A 98 3.29 -13.74 6.16
CA SER A 98 3.79 -14.14 7.47
C SER A 98 5.25 -14.56 7.48
N ALA A 99 5.85 -14.82 6.31
CA ALA A 99 7.23 -15.25 6.17
C ALA A 99 8.20 -14.17 6.71
N PRO A 100 9.17 -14.52 7.57
CA PRO A 100 10.14 -13.57 8.09
C PRO A 100 10.93 -12.85 7.00
N GLU A 101 11.27 -13.54 5.91
CA GLU A 101 12.06 -13.01 4.80
C GLU A 101 11.30 -11.89 4.08
N PHE A 102 9.99 -12.09 3.85
CA PHE A 102 9.14 -11.07 3.24
C PHE A 102 9.03 -9.83 4.14
N LYS A 103 8.79 -10.03 5.44
CA LYS A 103 8.72 -8.92 6.41
C LYS A 103 10.02 -8.13 6.47
N THR A 104 11.16 -8.82 6.50
CA THR A 104 12.49 -8.21 6.50
C THR A 104 12.75 -7.45 5.21
N GLN A 105 12.40 -8.01 4.05
CA GLN A 105 12.56 -7.34 2.75
C GLN A 105 11.74 -6.04 2.69
N ILE A 106 10.45 -6.10 3.02
CA ILE A 106 9.56 -4.93 2.99
C ILE A 106 10.00 -3.88 4.02
N THR A 107 10.26 -4.29 5.25
CA THR A 107 10.70 -3.38 6.31
C THR A 107 12.03 -2.74 5.95
N GLY A 108 13.02 -3.52 5.49
CA GLY A 108 14.33 -3.02 5.09
C GLY A 108 14.26 -2.01 3.95
N PHE A 109 13.34 -2.23 2.99
CA PHE A 109 13.12 -1.30 1.89
C PHE A 109 12.58 0.06 2.37
N TYR A 110 11.50 0.06 3.16
CA TYR A 110 10.82 1.32 3.55
C TYR A 110 11.38 2.02 4.79
N THR A 111 12.12 1.31 5.65
CA THR A 111 12.65 1.86 6.91
C THR A 111 14.16 2.04 6.90
N GLY A 112 14.80 1.80 5.75
CA GLY A 112 16.25 1.91 5.56
C GLY A 112 16.82 3.22 6.08
N ARG A 113 17.45 3.12 7.26
CA ARG A 113 18.61 3.93 7.67
C ARG A 113 19.87 3.28 7.13
#